data_AF-A0AAD5JTR3-F1
#
_entry.id   AF-A0AAD5JTR3-F1
#
_cell.length_a   1.000
_cell.length_b   1.000
_cell.length_c   1.000
_cell.angle_alpha   90.00
_cell.angle_beta   90.00
_cell.angle_gamma   90.00
#
_symmetry.space_group_name_H-M   'P 1'
#
loop_
_entity.id
_entity.type
_entity.pdbx_description
1 polymer ?
#
loop_
_entity_poly.entity_id
_entity_poly.type
_entity_poly.pdbx_seq_one_letter_code
_entity_poly.pdbx_strand_id
1 'polypeptide(L)'
;MADKYGPIFTVKMGVHQALVVSDWDIAKECLTTNDKVFANRPKIIAMELLGYNYSMFGFSPYGPYWRQARKIARLELLSNHRLEKLKHVREYEMRTSVKELYDVWSKNKSSGSNKVLVDMKRWFGDAPLT
;
A
#
# COMPACT_ATOMS: atom_id res chain seq x y z
N MET A 1 -4.44 8.07 -23.09
CA MET A 1 -5.74 7.41 -23.36
C MET A 1 -6.89 8.29 -22.89
N ALA A 2 -6.88 8.73 -21.63
CA ALA A 2 -7.85 9.70 -21.13
C ALA A 2 -7.93 10.97 -22.00
N ASP A 3 -6.81 11.49 -22.48
CA ASP A 3 -6.78 12.67 -23.38
C ASP A 3 -7.55 12.46 -24.70
N LYS A 4 -7.68 11.21 -25.16
CA LYS A 4 -8.33 10.85 -26.43
C LYS A 4 -9.76 10.36 -26.26
N TYR A 5 -10.05 9.65 -25.18
CA TYR A 5 -11.33 8.96 -24.96
C TYR A 5 -12.18 9.61 -23.85
N GLY A 6 -11.66 10.64 -23.19
CA GLY A 6 -12.30 11.33 -22.09
C GLY A 6 -11.95 10.74 -20.71
N PRO A 7 -12.53 11.32 -19.65
CA PRO A 7 -12.23 10.99 -18.25
C PRO A 7 -12.77 9.63 -17.79
N ILE A 8 -13.71 9.03 -18.54
CA ILE A 8 -14.24 7.68 -18.33
C ILE A 8 -14.20 6.93 -19.65
N PHE A 9 -13.59 5.75 -19.66
CA PHE A 9 -13.52 4.91 -20.86
C PHE A 9 -13.37 3.43 -20.50
N THR A 10 -13.67 2.56 -21.45
CA THR A 10 -13.59 1.11 -21.26
C THR A 10 -12.40 0.53 -22.03
N VAL A 11 -11.71 -0.42 -21.41
CA VAL A 11 -10.63 -1.20 -22.04
C VAL A 11 -10.90 -2.69 -21.87
N LYS A 12 -10.60 -3.49 -22.89
CA LYS A 12 -10.68 -4.95 -22.83
C LYS A 12 -9.30 -5.53 -22.51
N MET A 13 -9.16 -6.15 -21.35
CA MET A 13 -7.96 -6.86 -20.88
C MET A 13 -8.16 -8.37 -21.08
N GLY A 14 -7.74 -8.88 -22.24
CA GLY A 14 -7.99 -10.27 -22.64
C GLY A 14 -9.49 -10.54 -22.75
N VAL A 15 -10.03 -11.40 -21.90
CA VAL A 15 -11.47 -11.71 -21.84
C VAL A 15 -12.26 -10.77 -20.91
N HIS A 16 -11.57 -9.99 -20.08
CA HIS A 16 -12.21 -9.12 -19.10
C HIS A 16 -12.37 -7.69 -19.62
N GLN A 17 -13.52 -7.09 -19.37
CA GLN A 17 -13.76 -5.68 -19.66
C GLN A 17 -13.55 -4.86 -18.38
N ALA A 18 -12.77 -3.78 -18.47
CA ALA A 18 -12.47 -2.89 -17.37
C ALA A 18 -12.90 -1.46 -17.70
N LEU A 19 -13.59 -0.82 -16.75
CA LEU A 19 -13.87 0.61 -16.79
C LEU A 19 -12.71 1.36 -16.13
N VAL A 20 -12.15 2.34 -16.82
CA VAL A 20 -11.09 3.21 -16.33
C VAL A 20 -11.69 4.57 -16.03
N VAL A 21 -11.48 5.03 -14.80
CA VAL A 21 -11.83 6.38 -14.34
C VAL A 21 -10.53 7.17 -14.19
N SER A 22 -10.39 8.26 -14.94
CA SER A 22 -9.20 9.12 -14.98
C SER A 22 -9.49 10.55 -14.53
N ASP A 23 -10.59 10.75 -13.81
CA ASP A 23 -10.99 12.04 -13.25
C ASP A 23 -11.31 11.91 -11.75
N TRP A 24 -10.94 12.93 -10.98
CA TRP A 24 -11.01 12.89 -9.52
C TRP A 24 -12.43 13.12 -8.99
N ASP A 25 -13.26 13.94 -9.67
CA ASP A 25 -14.65 14.19 -9.29
C ASP A 25 -15.47 12.91 -9.45
N ILE A 26 -15.26 12.21 -10.57
CA ILE A 26 -15.89 10.92 -10.83
C ILE A 26 -15.38 9.85 -9.84
N ALA A 27 -14.06 9.79 -9.60
CA ALA A 27 -13.51 8.81 -8.66
C ALA A 27 -14.04 9.03 -7.24
N LYS A 28 -14.22 10.30 -6.82
CA LYS A 28 -14.85 10.66 -5.56
C LYS A 28 -16.28 10.12 -5.50
N GLU A 29 -17.10 10.35 -6.53
CA GLU A 29 -18.47 9.84 -6.56
C GLU A 29 -18.52 8.29 -6.45
N CYS A 30 -17.62 7.60 -7.16
CA CYS A 30 -17.51 6.13 -7.10
C CYS A 30 -17.08 5.61 -5.72
N LEU A 31 -16.15 6.30 -5.06
CA LEU A 31 -15.51 5.82 -3.81
C LEU A 31 -16.10 6.43 -2.54
N THR A 32 -17.04 7.39 -2.64
CA THR A 32 -17.77 7.94 -1.50
C THR A 32 -19.26 7.65 -1.58
N THR A 33 -19.95 8.15 -2.61
CA THR A 33 -21.42 8.08 -2.71
C THR A 33 -21.87 6.69 -3.11
N ASN A 34 -21.15 6.08 -4.05
CA ASN A 34 -21.43 4.76 -4.58
C ASN A 34 -20.44 3.68 -4.09
N ASP A 35 -19.74 3.95 -2.98
CA ASP A 35 -18.61 3.15 -2.49
C ASP A 35 -18.96 1.66 -2.35
N LYS A 36 -20.15 1.34 -1.86
CA LYS A 36 -20.65 -0.03 -1.68
C LYS A 36 -20.79 -0.80 -2.99
N VAL A 37 -21.17 -0.14 -4.08
CA VAL A 37 -21.30 -0.77 -5.41
C VAL A 37 -19.93 -1.13 -5.96
N PHE A 38 -18.95 -0.25 -5.77
CA PHE A 38 -17.56 -0.43 -6.22
C PHE A 38 -16.67 -1.16 -5.21
N ALA A 39 -17.18 -1.52 -4.04
CA ALA A 39 -16.39 -2.16 -2.99
C ALA A 39 -16.01 -3.61 -3.31
N ASN A 40 -16.69 -4.26 -4.25
CA ASN A 40 -16.42 -5.65 -4.57
C ASN A 40 -15.08 -5.83 -5.30
N ARG A 41 -14.45 -7.00 -5.16
CA ARG A 41 -13.17 -7.32 -5.82
C ARG A 41 -13.39 -8.31 -6.95
N PRO A 42 -12.75 -8.11 -8.12
CA PRO A 42 -12.76 -9.12 -9.18
C PRO A 42 -12.20 -10.45 -8.70
N LYS A 43 -12.83 -11.56 -9.08
CA LYS A 43 -12.33 -12.90 -8.77
C LYS A 43 -11.23 -13.26 -9.76
N ILE A 44 -9.99 -13.30 -9.28
CA ILE A 44 -8.81 -13.67 -10.05
C ILE A 44 -8.18 -14.88 -9.38
N ILE A 45 -7.75 -15.87 -10.16
CA ILE A 45 -7.15 -17.14 -9.67
C ILE A 45 -5.98 -16.88 -8.72
N ALA A 46 -5.17 -15.86 -8.98
CA ALA A 46 -4.06 -15.48 -8.10
C ALA A 46 -4.55 -15.11 -6.68
N MET A 47 -5.69 -14.43 -6.55
CA MET A 47 -6.28 -14.09 -5.25
C MET A 47 -6.91 -15.31 -4.56
N GLU A 48 -7.35 -16.30 -5.32
CA GLU A 48 -7.82 -17.56 -4.76
C GLU A 48 -6.67 -18.35 -4.12
N LEU A 49 -5.56 -18.48 -4.86
CA LEU A 49 -4.39 -19.25 -4.41
C LEU A 49 -3.61 -18.54 -3.31
N LEU A 50 -3.26 -17.27 -3.52
CA LEU A 50 -2.42 -16.49 -2.59
C LEU A 50 -3.24 -15.85 -1.47
N GLY A 51 -4.53 -15.61 -1.71
CA GLY A 51 -5.43 -14.95 -0.77
C GLY A 51 -6.25 -15.90 0.07
N TYR A 52 -5.85 -17.17 0.20
CA TYR A 52 -6.52 -18.20 0.99
C TYR A 52 -8.02 -18.29 0.65
N ASN A 53 -8.32 -18.57 -0.62
CA ASN A 53 -9.67 -18.59 -1.16
C ASN A 53 -10.44 -17.28 -0.86
N TYR A 54 -9.82 -16.15 -1.17
CA TYR A 54 -10.37 -14.80 -0.97
C TYR A 54 -10.67 -14.42 0.49
N SER A 55 -10.09 -15.10 1.48
CA SER A 55 -10.22 -14.67 2.89
C SER A 55 -9.22 -13.58 3.28
N MET A 56 -8.19 -13.33 2.47
CA MET A 56 -7.25 -12.25 2.72
C MET A 56 -7.97 -10.88 2.75
N PHE A 57 -7.72 -10.10 3.81
CA PHE A 57 -8.38 -8.82 4.09
C PHE A 57 -8.48 -7.86 2.89
N GLY A 58 -7.43 -7.75 2.07
CA GLY A 58 -7.39 -6.86 0.90
C GLY A 58 -8.15 -7.35 -0.33
N PHE A 59 -8.35 -8.67 -0.45
CA PHE A 59 -8.92 -9.32 -1.64
C PHE A 59 -10.28 -9.99 -1.41
N SER A 60 -10.77 -10.01 -0.16
CA SER A 60 -12.10 -10.53 0.14
C SER A 60 -13.20 -9.72 -0.57
N PRO A 61 -14.18 -10.39 -1.19
CA PRO A 61 -15.41 -9.78 -1.64
C PRO A 61 -16.09 -8.98 -0.53
N TYR A 62 -16.81 -7.94 -0.90
CA TYR A 62 -17.56 -7.15 0.07
C TYR A 62 -18.67 -8.00 0.69
N GLY A 63 -18.69 -8.08 2.02
CA GLY A 63 -19.66 -8.88 2.76
C GLY A 63 -19.49 -8.75 4.28
N PRO A 64 -20.29 -9.48 5.08
CA PRO A 64 -20.20 -9.47 6.53
C PRO A 64 -18.78 -9.74 7.06
N TYR A 65 -18.10 -10.74 6.49
CA TYR A 65 -16.72 -11.09 6.82
C TYR A 65 -15.76 -9.90 6.62
N TRP A 66 -15.71 -9.34 5.42
CA TRP A 66 -14.82 -8.21 5.11
C TRP A 66 -15.10 -6.99 5.99
N ARG A 67 -16.39 -6.69 6.28
CA ARG A 67 -16.75 -5.58 7.17
C ARG A 67 -16.23 -5.79 8.59
N GLN A 68 -16.31 -7.02 9.11
CA GLN A 68 -15.80 -7.36 10.43
C GLN A 68 -14.27 -7.29 10.46
N ALA A 69 -13.59 -7.87 9.48
CA ALA A 69 -12.14 -7.79 9.35
C ALA A 69 -11.67 -6.32 9.26
N ARG A 70 -12.36 -5.47 8.49
CA ARG A 70 -12.06 -4.03 8.39
C ARG A 70 -12.26 -3.30 9.71
N LYS A 71 -13.29 -3.65 10.47
CA LYS A 71 -13.54 -3.09 11.80
C LYS A 71 -12.41 -3.44 12.75
N ILE A 72 -11.97 -4.70 12.79
CA ILE A 72 -10.86 -5.15 13.62
C ILE A 72 -9.57 -4.43 13.22
N ALA A 73 -9.23 -4.40 11.93
CA ALA A 73 -8.03 -3.71 11.46
C ALA A 73 -8.02 -2.23 11.84
N ARG A 74 -9.15 -1.53 11.70
CA ARG A 74 -9.27 -0.12 12.10
C ARG A 74 -9.09 0.09 13.60
N LEU A 75 -9.74 -0.73 14.43
CA LEU A 75 -9.79 -0.51 15.87
C LEU A 75 -8.52 -0.99 16.58
N GLU A 76 -8.00 -2.15 16.18
CA GLU A 76 -6.93 -2.83 16.91
C GLU A 76 -5.54 -2.59 16.33
N LEU A 77 -5.43 -2.41 15.01
CA LEU A 77 -4.14 -2.27 14.32
C LEU A 77 -3.84 -0.82 13.94
N LEU A 78 -4.82 -0.13 13.37
CA LEU A 78 -4.66 1.19 12.74
C LEU A 78 -5.31 2.32 13.53
N SER A 79 -5.62 2.11 14.81
CA SER A 79 -6.16 3.16 15.67
C SER A 79 -5.07 4.10 16.16
N ASN A 80 -5.43 5.36 16.42
CA ASN A 80 -4.51 6.36 16.97
C ASN A 80 -3.84 5.87 18.27
N HIS A 81 -4.60 5.17 19.13
CA HIS A 81 -4.05 4.58 20.34
C HIS A 81 -2.96 3.53 20.05
N ARG A 82 -3.21 2.62 19.09
CA ARG A 82 -2.23 1.61 18.70
C ARG A 82 -0.99 2.25 18.07
N LEU A 83 -1.20 3.26 17.22
CA LEU A 83 -0.12 4.01 16.59
C LEU A 83 0.76 4.70 17.63
N GLU A 84 0.18 5.38 18.63
CA GLU A 84 0.94 6.04 19.69
C GLU A 84 1.70 5.01 20.55
N LYS A 85 1.06 3.89 20.90
CA LYS A 85 1.69 2.81 21.67
C LYS A 85 2.93 2.25 20.96
N LEU A 86 2.92 2.16 19.63
CA LEU A 86 4.04 1.66 18.81
C LEU A 86 4.98 2.75 18.30
N LYS A 87 4.77 4.02 18.65
CA LYS A 87 5.57 5.14 18.16
C LYS A 87 7.06 4.99 18.48
N HIS A 88 7.37 4.54 19.69
CA HIS A 88 8.76 4.32 20.13
C HIS A 88 9.51 3.29 19.28
N VAL A 89 8.81 2.28 18.76
CA VAL A 89 9.40 1.27 17.85
C VAL A 89 9.80 1.96 16.54
N ARG A 90 8.89 2.70 15.91
CA ARG A 90 9.19 3.47 14.69
C ARG A 90 10.35 4.44 14.86
N GLU A 91 10.38 5.16 15.97
CA GLU A 91 11.46 6.10 16.27
C GLU A 91 12.80 5.39 16.46
N TYR A 92 12.80 4.23 17.14
CA TYR A 92 13.97 3.40 17.31
C TYR A 92 14.48 2.88 15.96
N GLU A 93 13.60 2.31 15.14
CA GLU A 93 13.94 1.75 13.83
C GLU A 93 14.51 2.80 12.87
N MET A 94 13.89 3.98 12.85
CA MET A 94 14.37 5.08 12.02
C MET A 94 15.73 5.60 12.49
N ARG A 95 15.93 5.73 13.81
CA ARG A 95 17.23 6.14 14.37
C ARG A 95 18.32 5.14 14.06
N THR A 96 18.02 3.84 14.16
CA THR A 96 18.96 2.76 13.82
C THR A 96 19.33 2.81 12.35
N SER A 97 18.34 2.91 11.46
CA SER A 97 18.56 2.99 10.00
C SER A 97 19.43 4.19 9.60
N VAL A 98 19.21 5.37 10.22
CA VAL A 98 20.03 6.56 9.97
C VAL A 98 21.44 6.41 10.54
N LYS A 99 21.58 5.78 11.71
CA LYS A 99 22.89 5.51 12.30
C LYS A 99 23.72 4.57 11.43
N GLU A 100 23.11 3.51 10.88
CA GLU A 100 23.79 2.59 9.96
C GLU A 100 24.31 3.31 8.71
N LEU A 101 23.50 4.20 8.13
CA LEU A 101 23.94 5.04 7.02
C LEU A 101 25.13 5.94 7.40
N TYR A 102 25.09 6.54 8.59
CA TYR A 102 26.17 7.37 9.10
C TYR A 102 27.46 6.57 9.30
N ASP A 103 27.37 5.36 9.84
CA ASP A 103 28.52 4.48 10.08
C ASP A 103 29.18 4.05 8.77
N VAL A 104 28.37 3.74 7.73
CA VAL A 104 28.88 3.44 6.39
C VAL A 104 29.57 4.66 5.77
N TRP A 105 29.01 5.86 5.97
CA TRP A 105 29.63 7.10 5.52
C TRP A 105 30.95 7.40 6.24
N SER A 106 30.99 7.25 7.56
CA SER A 106 32.17 7.50 8.38
C SER A 106 33.35 6.59 7.96
N LYS A 107 33.08 5.30 7.73
CA LYS A 107 34.10 4.34 7.24
C LYS A 107 34.64 4.69 5.85
N ASN A 108 33.79 5.14 4.93
CA ASN A 108 34.22 5.56 3.60
C ASN A 108 35.07 6.83 3.61
N LYS A 109 34.77 7.76 4.53
CA LYS A 109 35.55 8.98 4.74
C LYS A 109 37.01 8.68 5.10
N SER A 110 37.27 7.65 5.91
CA SER A 110 38.64 7.19 6.24
C SER A 110 39.39 6.63 5.04
N SER A 111 38.70 6.26 3.96
CA SER A 111 39.29 5.74 2.72
C SER A 111 39.49 6.81 1.64
N GLY A 112 39.26 8.10 1.97
CA GLY A 112 39.50 9.25 1.08
C GLY A 112 38.29 9.74 0.29
N SER A 113 37.11 9.10 0.42
CA SER A 113 35.87 9.54 -0.24
C SER A 113 34.88 10.16 0.74
N ASN A 114 34.43 11.40 0.49
CA ASN A 114 33.48 12.10 1.37
C ASN A 114 31.99 11.75 1.08
N LYS A 115 31.71 10.78 0.20
CA LYS A 115 30.36 10.43 -0.23
C LYS A 115 30.14 8.92 -0.19
N VAL A 116 28.89 8.53 0.04
CA VAL A 116 28.43 7.14 -0.07
C VAL A 116 27.29 7.07 -1.07
N LEU A 117 27.36 6.08 -1.95
CA LEU A 117 26.24 5.71 -2.81
C LEU A 117 25.35 4.74 -2.07
N VAL A 118 24.06 5.06 -1.99
CA VAL A 118 23.05 4.24 -1.32
C VAL A 118 22.04 3.81 -2.37
N ASP A 119 21.78 2.51 -2.46
CA ASP A 119 20.61 2.00 -3.18
C ASP A 119 19.38 2.27 -2.32
N MET A 120 18.66 3.36 -2.64
CA MET A 120 17.48 3.78 -1.88
C MET A 120 16.35 2.73 -1.95
N LYS A 121 16.22 1.98 -3.04
CA LYS A 121 15.17 0.96 -3.15
C LYS A 121 15.43 -0.17 -2.17
N ARG A 122 16.69 -0.62 -2.10
CA ARG A 122 17.10 -1.62 -1.13
C ARG A 122 17.00 -1.07 0.30
N TRP A 123 17.48 0.15 0.53
CA TRP A 123 17.44 0.77 1.85
C TRP A 123 16.02 0.93 2.40
N PHE A 124 15.06 1.40 1.60
CA PHE A 124 13.64 1.47 2.02
C PHE A 124 12.99 0.09 2.18
N GLY A 125 13.49 -0.94 1.48
CA GLY A 125 13.01 -2.31 1.61
C GLY A 125 13.53 -3.02 2.86
N ASP A 126 14.78 -2.74 3.23
CA ASP A 126 15.46 -3.29 4.42
C ASP A 126 15.16 -2.46 5.68
N ALA A 127 14.81 -1.17 5.52
CA ALA A 127 14.31 -0.34 6.60
C ALA A 127 13.06 -1.02 7.20
N PRO A 128 13.08 -1.36 8.50
CA PRO A 128 12.00 -2.14 9.09
C PRO A 128 10.68 -1.38 9.01
N LEU A 129 9.82 -1.84 8.10
CA LEU A 129 8.48 -1.34 7.89
C LEU A 129 7.57 -1.81 9.05
N THR A 130 7.48 -1.01 10.12
CA THR A 130 6.33 -0.98 11.05
C THR A 130 6.26 0.34 11.80
#